data_AF-A0A0B9GWT2-F1
#
_entry.id   AF-A0A0B9GWT2-F1
#
_cell.length_a   1.000
_cell.length_b   1.000
_cell.length_c   1.000
_cell.angle_alpha   90.00
_cell.angle_beta   90.00
_cell.angle_gamma   90.00
#
_symmetry.space_group_name_H-M   'P 1'
#
loop_
_entity.id
_entity.type
_entity.pdbx_description
1 polymer ?
#
loop_
_entity_poly.entity_id
_entity_poly.type
_entity_poly.pdbx_seq_one_letter_code
_entity_poly.pdbx_strand_id
1 'polypeptide(L)'
;MMQLVVLAYEKILSGHGHEEAVQVVYLKANDQAAIWKKKCRQLEDQNQDLQRRNDLLEKKLKTAREQQQEKVPTDAEARQQQMLDEDVQALRRENRRLQSQIDVLRREKKSTKTAVVKSEIPGQLVAASRKLTPAVTGQIKAIGRSRYWGRLAMLGIPIALLWLAMGPGKEPLMSVWNSFNPEPPRVSKPAMRLLHHDTTQNQSSNTVQVASPEGGEVDKEIIVPRIKLSSDVGIWQVSKFENTPNYYISVRSEKGSYVIKSCGSDFQYYKNTLLRSGRMAANLIYSRDERHFEIYDIPYGNGSFAHNWAKSKSLLINNEYFPNKNFSNSFSALQQYCQ
;
A
#
# COMPACT_ATOMS: atom_id res chain seq x y z
N MET A 1 16.15 0.12 -51.35
CA MET A 1 16.95 -0.30 -52.51
C MET A 1 17.57 0.87 -53.27
N MET A 2 16.83 1.91 -53.66
CA MET A 2 17.38 3.02 -54.46
C MET A 2 18.58 3.74 -53.80
N GLN A 3 18.58 3.94 -52.48
CA GLN A 3 19.70 4.60 -51.78
C GLN A 3 21.01 3.78 -51.80
N LEU A 4 20.92 2.44 -51.86
CA LEU A 4 22.11 1.57 -51.93
C LEU A 4 22.77 1.64 -53.31
N VAL A 5 21.98 1.78 -54.36
CA VAL A 5 22.48 1.89 -55.74
C VAL A 5 23.20 3.23 -55.93
N VAL A 6 22.67 4.32 -55.36
CA VAL A 6 23.30 5.65 -55.42
C VAL A 6 24.66 5.66 -54.74
N LEU A 7 24.76 5.09 -53.53
CA LEU A 7 26.02 5.01 -52.78
C LEU A 7 27.07 4.11 -53.47
N ALA A 8 26.64 3.01 -54.11
CA ALA A 8 27.53 2.17 -54.89
C ALA A 8 28.08 2.90 -56.12
N TYR A 9 27.24 3.69 -56.80
CA TYR A 9 27.63 4.47 -57.97
C TYR A 9 28.63 5.58 -57.62
N GLU A 10 28.42 6.27 -56.49
CA GLU A 10 29.29 7.33 -55.98
C GLU A 10 30.68 6.79 -55.57
N LYS A 11 30.73 5.58 -55.00
CA LYS A 11 31.97 4.85 -54.68
C LYS A 11 32.74 4.36 -55.91
N ILE A 12 32.04 3.99 -56.99
CA ILE A 12 32.67 3.60 -58.26
C ILE A 12 33.25 4.84 -58.97
N LEU A 13 32.52 5.96 -58.96
CA LEU A 13 32.95 7.23 -59.54
C LEU A 13 34.18 7.82 -58.85
N SER A 14 34.33 7.62 -57.54
CA SER A 14 35.51 8.06 -56.78
C SER A 14 36.74 7.13 -56.94
N GLY A 15 36.67 6.12 -57.83
CA GLY A 15 37.79 5.23 -58.13
C GLY A 15 38.00 4.09 -57.14
N HIS A 16 37.09 3.92 -56.16
CA HIS A 16 37.18 2.91 -55.10
C HIS A 16 36.25 1.71 -55.40
N GLY A 17 36.07 1.35 -56.67
CA GLY A 17 35.14 0.30 -57.11
C GLY A 17 35.51 -1.13 -56.68
N HIS A 18 36.68 -1.33 -56.07
CA HIS A 18 37.12 -2.63 -55.53
C HIS A 18 36.85 -2.78 -54.03
N GLU A 19 36.37 -1.74 -53.35
CA GLU A 19 35.96 -1.81 -51.95
C GLU A 19 34.44 -2.02 -51.85
N GLU A 20 34.01 -3.06 -51.13
CA GLU A 20 32.60 -3.33 -50.85
C GLU A 20 31.94 -2.05 -50.27
N ALA A 21 30.90 -1.54 -50.95
CA ALA A 21 30.25 -0.27 -50.61
C ALA A 21 29.51 -0.28 -49.26
N VAL A 22 29.34 -1.46 -48.67
CA VAL A 22 28.92 -1.63 -47.29
C VAL A 22 30.16 -2.03 -46.51
N GLN A 23 30.49 -1.27 -45.47
CA GLN A 23 31.49 -1.65 -44.49
C GLN A 23 30.99 -2.90 -43.77
N VAL A 24 31.15 -4.07 -44.40
CA VAL A 24 30.94 -5.35 -43.75
C VAL A 24 32.06 -5.43 -42.73
N VAL A 25 31.73 -5.07 -41.49
CA VAL A 25 32.63 -5.31 -40.35
C VAL A 25 32.73 -6.83 -40.25
N TYR A 26 33.70 -7.40 -40.97
CA TYR A 26 34.18 -8.73 -40.69
C TYR A 26 34.77 -8.66 -39.29
N LEU A 27 33.93 -8.96 -38.29
CA LEU A 27 34.38 -9.24 -36.94
C LEU A 27 35.30 -10.44 -37.06
N LYS A 28 36.60 -10.15 -37.23
CA LYS A 28 37.74 -11.06 -37.07
C LYS A 28 37.34 -12.09 -36.01
N ALA A 29 37.32 -13.37 -36.36
CA ALA A 29 36.86 -14.48 -35.53
C ALA A 29 37.22 -14.25 -34.04
N ASN A 30 36.30 -13.60 -33.32
CA ASN A 30 36.52 -13.05 -31.99
C ASN A 30 35.49 -13.74 -31.12
N ASP A 31 35.91 -14.20 -29.95
CA ASP A 31 35.07 -14.86 -28.95
C ASP A 31 33.74 -14.14 -28.67
N GLN A 32 33.68 -12.83 -28.93
CA GLN A 32 32.47 -12.01 -28.88
C GLN A 32 31.37 -12.47 -29.86
N ALA A 33 31.68 -12.88 -31.09
CA ALA A 33 30.66 -13.36 -32.03
C ALA A 33 30.00 -14.66 -31.55
N ALA A 34 30.77 -15.55 -30.90
CA ALA A 34 30.25 -16.76 -30.28
C ALA A 34 29.35 -16.42 -29.06
N ILE A 35 29.75 -15.44 -28.25
CA ILE A 35 28.95 -14.93 -27.13
C ILE A 35 27.62 -14.32 -27.63
N TRP A 36 27.67 -13.48 -28.67
CA TRP A 36 26.47 -12.88 -29.25
C TRP A 36 25.53 -13.94 -29.85
N LYS A 37 26.07 -14.92 -30.56
CA LYS A 37 25.28 -16.05 -31.10
C LYS A 37 24.61 -16.85 -29.99
N LYS A 38 25.31 -17.09 -28.87
CA LYS A 38 24.73 -17.74 -27.69
C LYS A 38 23.62 -16.90 -27.06
N LYS A 39 23.81 -15.59 -26.96
CA LYS A 39 22.81 -14.66 -26.42
C LYS A 39 21.57 -14.56 -27.32
N CYS A 40 21.73 -14.55 -28.64
CA CYS A 40 20.62 -14.60 -29.59
C CYS A 40 19.80 -15.89 -29.42
N ARG A 41 20.45 -17.05 -29.34
CA ARG A 41 19.76 -18.33 -29.09
C ARG A 41 19.02 -18.33 -27.75
N GLN A 42 19.66 -17.82 -26.69
CA GLN A 42 19.03 -17.75 -25.38
C GLN A 42 17.80 -16.84 -25.39
N LEU A 43 17.84 -15.72 -26.10
CA LEU A 43 16.70 -14.83 -26.26
C LEU A 43 15.59 -15.47 -27.11
N GLU A 44 15.94 -16.19 -28.18
CA GLU A 44 14.97 -16.96 -28.98
C GLU A 44 14.25 -18.02 -28.13
N ASP A 45 15.00 -18.80 -27.33
CA ASP A 45 14.43 -19.80 -26.42
C ASP A 45 13.49 -19.17 -25.39
N GLN A 46 13.91 -18.04 -24.79
CA GLN A 46 13.07 -17.30 -23.83
C GLN A 46 11.80 -16.77 -24.48
N ASN A 47 11.89 -16.26 -25.71
CA ASN A 47 10.73 -15.73 -26.43
C ASN A 47 9.75 -16.85 -26.78
N GLN A 48 10.25 -18.02 -27.20
CA GLN A 48 9.42 -19.19 -27.45
C GLN A 48 8.74 -19.70 -26.17
N ASP A 49 9.44 -19.71 -25.03
CA ASP A 49 8.85 -20.11 -23.75
C ASP A 49 7.76 -19.13 -23.30
N LEU A 50 7.99 -17.82 -23.46
CA LEU A 50 6.98 -16.80 -23.16
C LEU A 50 5.74 -16.96 -24.05
N GLN A 51 5.91 -17.22 -25.35
CA GLN A 51 4.79 -17.51 -26.25
C GLN A 51 3.98 -18.72 -25.80
N ARG A 52 4.65 -19.84 -25.47
CA ARG A 52 3.96 -21.05 -24.97
C ARG A 52 3.19 -20.78 -23.68
N ARG A 53 3.75 -20.00 -22.76
CA ARG A 53 3.07 -19.62 -21.51
C ARG A 53 1.87 -18.73 -21.78
N ASN A 54 1.99 -17.81 -22.73
CA ASN A 54 0.89 -16.93 -23.09
C ASN A 54 -0.27 -17.72 -23.71
N ASP A 55 0.02 -18.64 -24.63
CA ASP A 55 -0.98 -19.53 -25.24
C ASP A 55 -1.68 -20.41 -24.18
N LEU A 56 -0.92 -20.88 -23.19
CA LEU A 56 -1.46 -21.68 -22.08
C LEU A 56 -2.38 -20.84 -21.19
N LEU A 57 -2.00 -19.60 -20.89
CA LEU A 57 -2.82 -18.67 -20.12
C LEU A 57 -4.09 -18.28 -20.87
N GLU A 58 -4.01 -18.03 -22.18
CA GLU A 58 -5.19 -17.76 -23.00
C GLU A 58 -6.16 -18.93 -23.01
N LYS A 59 -5.66 -20.17 -23.12
CA LYS A 59 -6.49 -21.38 -22.98
C LYS A 59 -7.16 -21.46 -21.61
N LYS A 60 -6.41 -21.21 -20.53
CA LYS A 60 -6.97 -21.20 -19.16
C LYS A 60 -8.04 -20.13 -18.98
N LEU A 61 -7.82 -18.93 -19.52
CA LEU A 61 -8.80 -17.85 -19.47
C LEU A 61 -10.06 -18.20 -20.27
N LYS A 62 -9.91 -18.84 -21.42
CA LYS A 62 -11.04 -19.30 -22.23
C LYS A 62 -11.85 -20.35 -21.48
N THR A 63 -11.20 -21.37 -20.90
CA THR A 63 -11.90 -22.40 -20.11
C THR A 63 -12.57 -21.82 -18.87
N ALA A 64 -11.95 -20.85 -18.19
CA ALA A 64 -12.55 -20.20 -17.03
C ALA A 64 -13.77 -19.34 -17.41
N ARG A 65 -13.73 -18.68 -18.57
CA ARG A 65 -14.88 -17.93 -19.12
C ARG A 65 -16.02 -18.85 -19.52
N GLU A 66 -15.72 -19.97 -20.16
CA GLU A 66 -16.71 -20.99 -20.51
C GLU A 66 -17.36 -21.57 -19.23
N GLN A 67 -16.57 -21.89 -18.19
CA GLN A 67 -17.10 -22.30 -16.88
C GLN A 67 -17.95 -21.23 -16.17
N GLN A 68 -17.66 -19.96 -16.39
CA GLN A 68 -18.49 -18.85 -15.88
C GLN A 68 -19.76 -18.64 -16.69
N GLN A 69 -19.75 -18.88 -18.00
CA GLN A 69 -20.92 -18.75 -18.86
C GLN A 69 -21.85 -19.97 -18.77
N GLU A 70 -21.29 -21.17 -18.57
CA GLU A 70 -22.05 -22.41 -18.38
C GLU A 70 -22.70 -22.49 -16.99
N LYS A 71 -22.20 -21.71 -16.02
CA LYS A 71 -22.97 -21.30 -14.84
C LYS A 71 -24.05 -20.29 -15.26
N VAL A 72 -25.06 -20.77 -15.97
CA VAL A 72 -26.35 -20.08 -16.10
C VAL A 72 -26.81 -19.76 -14.67
N PRO A 73 -27.11 -18.49 -14.32
CA PRO A 73 -27.53 -18.15 -12.97
C PRO A 73 -28.76 -18.99 -12.66
N THR A 74 -28.71 -19.73 -11.57
CA THR A 74 -29.88 -20.48 -11.11
C THR A 74 -31.01 -19.47 -10.90
N ASP A 75 -32.27 -19.78 -11.21
CA ASP A 75 -33.40 -18.84 -11.08
C ASP A 75 -33.45 -18.11 -9.71
N ALA A 76 -32.91 -18.74 -8.67
CA ALA A 76 -32.73 -18.16 -7.35
C ALA A 76 -31.70 -17.00 -7.30
N GLU A 77 -30.56 -17.13 -7.99
CA GLU A 77 -29.52 -16.09 -8.07
C GLU A 77 -29.98 -14.91 -8.93
N ALA A 78 -30.72 -15.16 -10.00
CA ALA A 78 -31.32 -14.11 -10.83
C ALA A 78 -32.36 -13.29 -10.03
N ARG A 79 -33.21 -13.96 -9.24
CA ARG A 79 -34.15 -13.28 -8.33
C ARG A 79 -33.42 -12.49 -7.24
N GLN A 80 -32.32 -13.04 -6.72
CA GLN A 80 -31.51 -12.34 -5.72
C GLN A 80 -30.82 -11.10 -6.31
N GLN A 81 -30.32 -11.17 -7.54
CA GLN A 81 -29.78 -10.01 -8.25
C GLN A 81 -30.85 -8.94 -8.51
N GLN A 82 -32.06 -9.35 -8.90
CA GLN A 82 -33.17 -8.40 -9.07
C GLN A 82 -33.53 -7.68 -7.77
N MET A 83 -33.62 -8.40 -6.64
CA MET A 83 -33.85 -7.76 -5.34
C MET A 83 -32.72 -6.80 -4.95
N LEU A 84 -31.47 -7.18 -5.20
CA LEU A 84 -30.31 -6.31 -4.94
C LEU A 84 -30.35 -5.04 -5.81
N ASP A 85 -30.75 -5.17 -7.08
CA ASP A 85 -30.89 -4.03 -7.98
C ASP A 85 -32.01 -3.08 -7.54
N GLU A 86 -33.13 -3.62 -7.06
CA GLU A 86 -34.22 -2.85 -6.45
C GLU A 86 -33.77 -2.10 -5.19
N ASP A 87 -33.04 -2.76 -4.30
CA ASP A 87 -32.47 -2.15 -3.09
C ASP A 87 -31.48 -1.03 -3.43
N VAL A 88 -30.60 -1.25 -4.41
CA VAL A 88 -29.65 -0.23 -4.89
C VAL A 88 -30.40 0.98 -5.44
N GLN A 89 -31.51 0.77 -6.16
CA GLN A 89 -32.34 1.86 -6.65
C GLN A 89 -33.03 2.61 -5.51
N ALA A 90 -33.55 1.90 -4.50
CA ALA A 90 -34.16 2.50 -3.31
C ALA A 90 -33.14 3.38 -2.55
N LEU A 91 -31.95 2.85 -2.28
CA LEU A 91 -30.86 3.57 -1.64
C LEU A 91 -30.44 4.82 -2.43
N ARG A 92 -30.40 4.75 -3.76
CA ARG A 92 -30.11 5.93 -4.60
C ARG A 92 -31.18 7.02 -4.47
N ARG A 93 -32.46 6.64 -4.35
CA ARG A 93 -33.56 7.60 -4.12
C ARG A 93 -33.43 8.27 -2.75
N GLU A 94 -33.12 7.50 -1.71
CA GLU A 94 -32.89 8.03 -0.37
C GLU A 94 -31.67 8.96 -0.32
N ASN A 95 -30.58 8.58 -0.98
CA ASN A 95 -29.38 9.41 -1.01
C ASN A 95 -29.66 10.76 -1.69
N ARG A 96 -30.42 10.78 -2.79
CA ARG A 96 -30.91 12.04 -3.39
C ARG A 96 -31.78 12.85 -2.44
N ARG A 97 -32.69 12.19 -1.71
CA ARG A 97 -33.54 12.85 -0.71
C ARG A 97 -32.71 13.49 0.41
N LEU A 98 -31.77 12.74 0.99
CA LEU A 98 -30.88 13.24 2.05
C LEU A 98 -30.00 14.39 1.53
N GLN A 99 -29.50 14.28 0.31
CA GLN A 99 -28.71 15.34 -0.31
C GLN A 99 -29.52 16.62 -0.52
N SER A 100 -30.79 16.50 -0.91
CA SER A 100 -31.71 17.65 -0.97
C SER A 100 -31.94 18.30 0.40
N GLN A 101 -32.06 17.50 1.48
CA GLN A 101 -32.18 18.02 2.84
C GLN A 101 -30.91 18.76 3.29
N ILE A 102 -29.73 18.22 2.97
CA ILE A 102 -28.45 18.88 3.24
C ILE A 102 -28.38 20.23 2.54
N ASP A 103 -28.82 20.31 1.28
CA ASP A 103 -28.80 21.56 0.53
C ASP A 103 -29.80 22.59 1.05
N VAL A 104 -30.99 22.15 1.49
CA VAL A 104 -31.96 23.02 2.18
C VAL A 104 -31.36 23.57 3.48
N LEU A 105 -30.82 22.72 4.34
CA LEU A 105 -30.20 23.13 5.61
C LEU A 105 -28.98 24.06 5.38
N ARG A 106 -28.21 23.84 4.31
CA ARG A 106 -27.12 24.74 3.91
C ARG A 106 -27.64 26.12 3.48
N ARG A 107 -28.74 26.17 2.72
CA ARG A 107 -29.39 27.43 2.33
C ARG A 107 -29.96 28.16 3.53
N GLU A 108 -30.61 27.47 4.47
CA GLU A 108 -31.11 28.03 5.73
C GLU A 108 -29.99 28.58 6.61
N LYS A 109 -28.87 27.85 6.75
CA LYS A 109 -27.69 28.37 7.45
C LYS A 109 -27.09 29.60 6.76
N LYS A 110 -27.19 29.68 5.43
CA LYS A 110 -26.71 30.85 4.67
C LYS A 110 -27.65 32.04 4.82
N SER A 111 -28.97 31.82 4.80
CA SER A 111 -30.00 32.86 4.96
C SER A 111 -30.05 33.41 6.38
N THR A 112 -29.95 32.55 7.41
CA THR A 112 -29.82 32.98 8.82
C THR A 112 -28.55 33.82 9.04
N LYS A 113 -27.41 33.42 8.48
CA LYS A 113 -26.19 34.27 8.51
C LYS A 113 -26.38 35.62 7.81
N THR A 114 -27.13 35.68 6.72
CA THR A 114 -27.39 36.97 6.04
C THR A 114 -28.47 37.80 6.74
N ALA A 115 -29.42 37.18 7.43
CA ALA A 115 -30.42 37.86 8.26
C ALA A 115 -29.78 38.48 9.50
N VAL A 116 -28.90 37.76 10.20
CA VAL A 116 -28.14 38.29 11.36
C VAL A 116 -27.25 39.49 10.94
N VAL A 117 -26.65 39.44 9.75
CA VAL A 117 -25.85 40.57 9.20
C VAL A 117 -26.73 41.76 8.76
N LYS A 118 -28.01 41.54 8.42
CA LYS A 118 -28.94 42.63 8.04
C LYS A 118 -29.75 43.20 9.22
N SER A 119 -29.94 42.45 10.32
CA SER A 119 -30.70 42.91 11.49
C SER A 119 -29.85 43.62 12.55
N GLU A 120 -28.52 43.58 12.47
CA GLU A 120 -27.61 44.33 13.34
C GLU A 120 -27.02 45.58 12.67
N ILE A 121 -27.85 46.39 12.00
CA ILE A 121 -27.51 47.79 11.75
C ILE A 121 -28.75 48.65 11.94
N PRO A 122 -28.94 49.20 13.15
CA PRO A 122 -29.22 50.62 13.24
C PRO A 122 -28.22 51.30 14.19
N GLY A 123 -27.35 52.13 13.61
CA GLY A 123 -27.08 53.47 14.12
C GLY A 123 -26.43 53.68 15.51
N GLN A 124 -25.91 52.68 16.22
CA GLN A 124 -25.36 52.90 17.58
C GLN A 124 -23.89 52.52 17.80
N LEU A 125 -23.23 51.86 16.85
CA LEU A 125 -21.82 51.45 16.99
C LEU A 125 -20.78 52.45 16.45
N VAL A 126 -21.20 53.51 15.76
CA VAL A 126 -20.28 54.57 15.27
C VAL A 126 -19.91 55.56 16.38
N ALA A 127 -20.70 55.67 17.45
CA ALA A 127 -20.36 56.49 18.62
C ALA A 127 -19.44 55.76 19.63
N ALA A 128 -19.44 54.43 19.64
CA ALA A 128 -18.64 53.63 20.57
C ALA A 128 -17.21 53.32 20.08
N SER A 129 -16.88 53.61 18.82
CA SER A 129 -15.54 53.38 18.25
C SER A 129 -14.50 54.47 18.57
N ARG A 130 -14.89 55.54 19.28
CA ARG A 130 -13.97 56.61 19.72
C ARG A 130 -13.34 56.39 21.11
N LYS A 131 -13.59 55.25 21.77
CA LYS A 131 -12.94 54.89 23.04
C LYS A 131 -12.42 53.46 23.02
N LEU A 132 -11.45 53.19 22.16
CA LEU A 132 -10.60 52.00 22.27
C LEU A 132 -9.15 52.44 22.37
N THR A 133 -8.60 52.18 23.56
CA THR A 133 -7.24 52.43 24.01
C THR A 133 -6.17 51.86 23.06
N PRO A 134 -5.00 52.49 22.93
CA PRO A 134 -3.96 52.15 21.95
C PRO A 134 -3.30 50.78 22.13
N ALA A 135 -3.67 50.02 23.16
CA ALA A 135 -3.15 48.67 23.41
C ALA A 135 -3.72 47.60 22.45
N VAL A 136 -4.91 47.81 21.86
CA VAL A 136 -5.57 46.78 21.02
C VAL A 136 -5.29 46.98 19.52
N THR A 137 -4.89 48.17 19.09
CA THR A 137 -4.50 48.44 17.69
C THR A 137 -3.15 47.80 17.33
N GLY A 138 -2.29 47.53 18.31
CA GLY A 138 -1.04 46.79 18.13
C GLY A 138 -1.23 45.31 17.80
N GLN A 139 -2.29 44.68 18.31
CA GLN A 139 -2.54 43.24 18.09
C GLN A 139 -3.15 42.93 16.71
N ILE A 140 -3.94 43.85 16.15
CA ILE A 140 -4.57 43.63 14.83
C ILE A 140 -3.55 43.78 13.69
N LYS A 141 -2.47 44.56 13.89
CA LYS A 141 -1.40 44.71 12.90
C LYS A 141 -0.42 43.52 12.85
N ALA A 142 -0.35 42.72 13.91
CA ALA A 142 0.51 41.53 13.98
C ALA A 142 -0.04 40.33 13.18
N ILE A 143 -1.36 40.26 12.97
CA ILE A 143 -2.03 39.13 12.28
C ILE A 143 -1.88 39.23 10.74
N GLY A 144 -1.62 40.42 10.19
CA GLY A 144 -1.42 40.61 8.74
C GLY A 144 -0.02 40.27 8.24
N ARG A 145 1.01 40.33 9.09
CA ARG A 145 2.43 40.21 8.66
C ARG A 145 2.91 38.76 8.55
N SER A 146 2.29 37.81 9.26
CA SER A 146 2.73 36.40 9.25
C SER A 146 2.34 35.64 7.96
N ARG A 147 1.21 36.01 7.34
CA ARG A 147 0.76 35.38 6.08
C ARG A 147 1.60 35.75 4.86
N TYR A 148 2.27 36.91 4.86
CA TYR A 148 3.18 37.30 3.78
C TYR A 148 4.45 36.46 3.78
N TRP A 149 5.06 36.24 4.96
CA TRP A 149 6.23 35.37 5.11
C TRP A 149 5.94 33.92 4.77
N GLY A 150 4.77 33.39 5.14
CA GLY A 150 4.35 32.04 4.73
C GLY A 150 4.23 31.87 3.21
N ARG A 151 3.73 32.90 2.51
CA ARG A 151 3.65 32.88 1.03
C ARG A 151 5.01 33.06 0.37
N LEU A 152 5.89 33.88 0.93
CA LEU A 152 7.26 34.06 0.42
C LEU A 152 8.10 32.78 0.59
N ALA A 153 7.96 32.09 1.74
CA ALA A 153 8.64 30.83 2.01
C ALA A 153 8.16 29.71 1.07
N MET A 154 6.85 29.62 0.80
CA MET A 154 6.29 28.62 -0.12
C MET A 154 6.79 28.78 -1.56
N LEU A 155 7.10 30.00 -2.01
CA LEU A 155 7.65 30.25 -3.35
C LEU A 155 9.17 30.21 -3.39
N GLY A 156 9.86 30.57 -2.30
CA GLY A 156 11.32 30.59 -2.24
C GLY A 156 11.99 29.22 -2.13
N ILE A 157 11.38 28.27 -1.41
CA ILE A 157 11.92 26.92 -1.21
C ILE A 157 12.16 26.15 -2.53
N PRO A 158 11.21 26.08 -3.49
CA PRO A 158 11.45 25.35 -4.74
C PRO A 158 12.53 26.01 -5.61
N ILE A 159 12.64 27.34 -5.60
CA ILE A 159 13.67 28.06 -6.36
C ILE A 159 15.05 27.82 -5.74
N ALA A 160 15.16 27.82 -4.41
CA ALA A 160 16.39 27.51 -3.70
C ALA A 160 16.85 26.05 -3.92
N LEU A 161 15.92 25.09 -3.95
CA LEU A 161 16.21 23.68 -4.25
C LEU A 161 16.69 23.49 -5.70
N LEU A 162 16.10 24.22 -6.66
CA LEU A 162 16.53 24.19 -8.06
C LEU A 162 17.95 24.78 -8.22
N TRP A 163 18.24 25.87 -7.50
CA TRP A 163 19.57 26.48 -7.44
C TRP A 163 20.62 25.57 -6.81
N LEU A 164 20.26 24.84 -5.74
CA LEU A 164 21.16 23.87 -5.09
C LEU A 164 21.44 22.65 -5.98
N ALA A 165 20.47 22.21 -6.79
CA ALA A 165 20.63 21.08 -7.70
C ALA A 165 21.49 21.43 -8.94
N MET A 166 21.50 22.70 -9.37
CA MET A 166 22.29 23.16 -10.52
C MET A 166 23.62 23.84 -10.15
N GLY A 167 23.80 24.26 -8.90
CA GLY A 167 25.02 24.90 -8.41
C GLY A 167 26.18 23.93 -8.15
N PRO A 168 27.39 24.45 -7.86
CA PRO A 168 28.62 23.68 -7.65
C PRO A 168 28.66 22.85 -6.35
N GLY A 169 27.53 22.67 -5.65
CA GLY A 169 27.40 21.95 -4.37
C GLY A 169 26.88 20.51 -4.50
N LYS A 170 27.12 19.82 -5.63
CA LYS A 170 26.58 18.47 -5.89
C LYS A 170 27.17 17.38 -4.99
N GLU A 171 28.36 17.59 -4.45
CA GLU A 171 29.11 16.59 -3.69
C GLU A 171 28.51 16.22 -2.32
N PRO A 172 28.04 17.15 -1.47
CA PRO A 172 27.41 16.79 -0.20
C PRO A 172 26.04 16.13 -0.35
N LEU A 173 25.33 16.31 -1.47
CA LEU A 173 24.01 15.71 -1.68
C LEU A 173 24.13 14.25 -2.13
N MET A 174 25.15 13.93 -2.94
CA MET A 174 25.43 12.56 -3.36
C MET A 174 25.98 11.70 -2.22
N SER A 175 26.73 12.27 -1.26
CA SER A 175 27.20 11.52 -0.09
C SER A 175 26.07 11.14 0.87
N VAL A 176 25.06 12.02 1.01
CA VAL A 176 23.83 11.71 1.76
C VAL A 176 22.98 10.70 1.00
N TRP A 177 22.88 10.79 -0.33
CA TRP A 177 22.14 9.78 -1.11
C TRP A 177 22.79 8.39 -1.04
N ASN A 178 24.12 8.31 -1.08
CA ASN A 178 24.86 7.04 -0.97
C ASN A 178 24.85 6.45 0.45
N SER A 179 24.63 7.25 1.50
CA SER A 179 24.46 6.71 2.86
C SER A 179 23.07 6.09 3.08
N PHE A 180 22.06 6.50 2.30
CA PHE A 180 20.72 5.91 2.32
C PHE A 180 20.57 4.68 1.41
N ASN A 181 21.51 4.43 0.49
CA ASN A 181 21.56 3.22 -0.34
C ASN A 181 23.00 2.69 -0.42
N PRO A 182 23.50 1.96 0.60
CA PRO A 182 24.77 1.27 0.47
C PRO A 182 24.67 0.22 -0.65
N GLU A 183 25.59 0.25 -1.61
CA GLU A 183 25.70 -0.78 -2.65
C GLU A 183 25.80 -2.17 -2.00
N PRO A 184 25.06 -3.19 -2.48
CA PRO A 184 25.18 -4.53 -1.94
C PRO A 184 26.60 -5.08 -2.18
N PRO A 185 27.21 -5.73 -1.17
CA PRO A 185 28.55 -6.28 -1.32
C PRO A 185 28.57 -7.31 -2.44
N ARG A 186 29.53 -7.18 -3.37
CA ARG A 186 29.80 -8.15 -4.42
C ARG A 186 30.10 -9.50 -3.78
N VAL A 187 29.12 -10.40 -3.83
CA VAL A 187 29.24 -11.77 -3.36
C VAL A 187 30.32 -12.45 -4.20
N SER A 188 31.43 -12.81 -3.55
CA SER A 188 32.47 -13.66 -4.10
C SER A 188 31.87 -15.04 -4.42
N LYS A 189 32.33 -15.60 -5.54
CA LYS A 189 31.91 -16.89 -6.10
C LYS A 189 31.91 -17.98 -5.02
N PRO A 190 30.87 -18.84 -4.92
CA PRO A 190 30.90 -19.96 -3.98
C PRO A 190 31.97 -20.97 -4.42
N ALA A 191 32.96 -21.19 -3.56
CA ALA A 191 33.91 -22.29 -3.68
C ALA A 191 33.18 -23.60 -3.38
N MET A 192 32.96 -24.40 -4.41
CA MET A 192 32.38 -25.73 -4.34
C MET A 192 33.40 -26.68 -3.68
N ARG A 193 33.17 -27.06 -2.41
CA ARG A 193 33.97 -28.08 -1.72
C ARG A 193 33.28 -29.43 -1.94
N LEU A 194 33.80 -30.23 -2.86
CA LEU A 194 33.36 -31.61 -3.07
C LEU A 194 33.66 -32.45 -1.81
N LEU A 195 32.61 -32.86 -1.10
CA LEU A 195 32.67 -33.97 -0.16
C LEU A 195 32.65 -35.26 -0.96
N HIS A 196 33.80 -35.95 -1.01
CA HIS A 196 33.90 -37.32 -1.47
C HIS A 196 33.28 -38.22 -0.39
N HIS A 197 32.25 -38.98 -0.76
CA HIS A 197 31.77 -40.11 0.03
C HIS A 197 32.61 -41.33 -0.33
N ASP A 198 33.60 -41.65 0.51
CA ASP A 198 34.21 -42.98 0.50
C ASP A 198 33.41 -43.92 1.41
N THR A 199 33.05 -45.05 0.82
CA THR A 199 32.31 -46.14 1.45
C THR A 199 33.32 -47.24 1.76
N THR A 200 33.63 -47.48 3.04
CA THR A 200 33.97 -48.82 3.58
C THR A 200 34.13 -48.77 5.10
N GLN A 201 33.24 -49.50 5.78
CA GLN A 201 33.45 -50.33 6.99
C GLN A 201 33.95 -49.65 8.29
N ASN A 202 33.46 -49.93 9.50
CA ASN A 202 32.53 -50.94 10.01
C ASN A 202 32.19 -50.57 11.47
N GLN A 203 30.94 -50.86 11.90
CA GLN A 203 30.49 -51.27 13.25
C GLN A 203 30.77 -50.31 14.42
N SER A 204 29.84 -49.91 15.28
CA SER A 204 28.67 -50.55 15.92
C SER A 204 27.90 -49.43 16.64
N SER A 205 26.57 -49.34 16.76
CA SER A 205 25.59 -50.33 17.19
C SER A 205 24.16 -49.74 17.06
N ASN A 206 23.23 -50.55 16.53
CA ASN A 206 21.85 -50.83 17.00
C ASN A 206 21.06 -49.70 17.72
N THR A 207 19.82 -49.33 17.37
CA THR A 207 18.69 -50.07 16.78
C THR A 207 17.66 -49.04 16.26
N VAL A 208 17.23 -49.17 15.00
CA VAL A 208 15.98 -48.56 14.49
C VAL A 208 14.98 -49.71 14.38
N GLN A 209 13.85 -49.58 15.07
CA GLN A 209 12.67 -50.41 14.81
C GLN A 209 11.93 -49.86 13.58
N VAL A 210 11.48 -50.81 12.76
CA VAL A 210 10.80 -50.66 11.48
C VAL A 210 9.28 -50.70 11.66
N ALA A 211 8.57 -50.12 10.68
CA ALA A 211 7.13 -50.18 10.37
C ALA A 211 6.24 -49.20 11.15
N SER A 212 5.29 -48.48 10.55
CA SER A 212 4.46 -48.80 9.38
C SER A 212 4.02 -47.54 8.60
N PRO A 213 3.62 -47.65 7.32
CA PRO A 213 3.14 -46.55 6.50
C PRO A 213 1.62 -46.43 6.62
N GLU A 214 1.11 -45.34 7.19
CA GLU A 214 -0.29 -44.89 6.99
C GLU A 214 -0.50 -43.53 7.63
N GLY A 215 -1.13 -42.62 6.88
CA GLY A 215 -1.51 -41.30 7.36
C GLY A 215 -1.24 -40.25 6.31
N GLY A 216 -2.11 -40.17 5.30
CA GLY A 216 -2.19 -38.96 4.48
C GLY A 216 -2.41 -37.78 5.40
N GLU A 217 -1.47 -36.83 5.38
CA GLU A 217 -1.68 -35.51 5.96
C GLU A 217 -2.82 -34.86 5.17
N VAL A 218 -4.03 -35.03 5.68
CA VAL A 218 -5.14 -34.13 5.40
C VAL A 218 -4.61 -32.74 5.71
N ASP A 219 -4.40 -31.94 4.67
CA ASP A 219 -4.16 -30.51 4.78
C ASP A 219 -5.16 -29.95 5.79
N LYS A 220 -4.69 -29.70 7.02
CA LYS A 220 -5.49 -29.05 8.04
C LYS A 220 -5.71 -27.64 7.53
N GLU A 221 -6.89 -27.42 6.97
CA GLU A 221 -7.36 -26.11 6.53
C GLU A 221 -7.04 -25.10 7.64
N ILE A 222 -6.15 -24.14 7.34
CA ILE A 222 -5.67 -23.18 8.33
C ILE A 222 -6.86 -22.27 8.67
N ILE A 223 -7.54 -22.55 9.78
CA ILE A 223 -8.69 -21.76 10.23
C ILE A 223 -8.20 -20.38 10.65
N VAL A 224 -8.48 -19.38 9.83
CA VAL A 224 -8.02 -18.02 10.07
C VAL A 224 -8.96 -17.31 11.08
N PRO A 225 -8.42 -16.70 12.16
CA PRO A 225 -9.24 -16.10 13.22
C PRO A 225 -10.02 -14.89 12.71
N ARG A 226 -11.33 -14.87 12.97
CA ARG A 226 -12.26 -13.80 12.54
C ARG A 226 -12.83 -13.06 13.74
N ILE A 227 -12.89 -11.73 13.64
CA ILE A 227 -13.30 -10.85 14.74
C ILE A 227 -14.82 -10.66 14.78
N LYS A 228 -15.36 -10.48 15.99
CA LYS A 228 -16.74 -10.02 16.21
C LYS A 228 -16.83 -8.51 16.07
N LEU A 229 -17.86 -8.05 15.37
CA LEU A 229 -18.14 -6.63 15.18
C LEU A 229 -18.88 -6.06 16.40
N SER A 230 -18.28 -5.09 17.08
CA SER A 230 -18.92 -4.34 18.17
C SER A 230 -19.49 -3.00 17.69
N SER A 231 -20.58 -2.55 18.31
CA SER A 231 -21.13 -1.19 18.14
C SER A 231 -20.26 -0.12 18.80
N ASP A 232 -19.57 -0.47 19.88
CA ASP A 232 -18.94 0.49 20.77
C ASP A 232 -17.64 1.05 20.18
N VAL A 233 -17.53 2.38 20.17
CA VAL A 233 -16.40 3.11 19.59
C VAL A 233 -15.46 3.58 20.69
N GLY A 234 -14.15 3.35 20.50
CA GLY A 234 -13.11 3.90 21.36
C GLY A 234 -13.03 3.32 22.77
N ILE A 235 -13.66 2.17 23.01
CA ILE A 235 -13.58 1.42 24.26
C ILE A 235 -12.91 0.09 23.96
N TRP A 236 -11.86 -0.24 24.73
CA TRP A 236 -11.27 -1.56 24.68
C TRP A 236 -12.19 -2.58 25.33
N GLN A 237 -12.42 -3.67 24.62
CA GLN A 237 -13.25 -4.80 25.05
C GLN A 237 -12.49 -6.10 24.83
N VAL A 238 -12.73 -7.07 25.72
CA VAL A 238 -12.28 -8.45 25.53
C VAL A 238 -13.36 -9.20 24.77
N SER A 239 -12.97 -9.98 23.78
CA SER A 239 -13.88 -10.78 22.97
C SER A 239 -13.22 -12.08 22.54
N LYS A 240 -14.05 -13.03 22.12
CA LYS A 240 -13.61 -14.32 21.55
C LYS A 240 -13.77 -14.27 20.04
N PHE A 241 -12.80 -14.79 19.30
CA PHE A 241 -12.92 -14.91 17.83
C PHE A 241 -14.14 -15.76 17.46
N GLU A 242 -14.72 -15.51 16.29
CA GLU A 242 -15.91 -16.23 15.81
C GLU A 242 -15.59 -17.71 15.52
N ASN A 243 -14.41 -17.96 14.96
CA ASN A 243 -14.03 -19.27 14.43
C ASN A 243 -13.05 -20.03 15.33
N THR A 244 -12.41 -19.37 16.30
CA THR A 244 -11.37 -19.98 17.15
C THR A 244 -11.67 -19.77 18.63
N PRO A 245 -11.21 -20.67 19.51
CA PRO A 245 -11.43 -20.53 20.94
C PRO A 245 -10.66 -19.37 21.58
N ASN A 246 -9.78 -18.72 20.83
CA ASN A 246 -8.85 -17.72 21.34
C ASN A 246 -9.54 -16.40 21.69
N TYR A 247 -9.04 -15.76 22.74
CA TYR A 247 -9.46 -14.44 23.16
C TYR A 247 -8.57 -13.36 22.55
N TYR A 248 -9.16 -12.18 22.36
CA TYR A 248 -8.45 -10.98 21.93
C TYR A 248 -9.07 -9.76 22.59
N ILE A 249 -8.28 -8.68 22.63
CA ILE A 249 -8.81 -7.35 22.93
C ILE A 249 -8.88 -6.54 21.65
N SER A 250 -9.90 -5.70 21.55
CA SER A 250 -10.07 -4.82 20.41
C SER A 250 -10.54 -3.44 20.81
N VAL A 251 -10.21 -2.47 19.96
CA VAL A 251 -10.77 -1.12 19.99
C VAL A 251 -11.20 -0.72 18.58
N ARG A 252 -12.40 -0.15 18.48
CA ARG A 252 -12.97 0.34 17.23
C ARG A 252 -12.73 1.84 17.05
N SER A 253 -12.30 2.27 15.87
CA SER A 253 -12.25 3.69 15.48
C SER A 253 -13.63 4.21 15.08
N GLU A 254 -13.80 5.54 15.06
CA GLU A 254 -15.03 6.17 14.54
C GLU A 254 -15.32 5.80 13.08
N LYS A 255 -14.28 5.49 12.30
CA LYS A 255 -14.40 5.10 10.90
C LYS A 255 -14.68 3.60 10.71
N GLY A 256 -14.71 2.82 11.81
CA GLY A 256 -15.01 1.39 11.79
C GLY A 256 -13.81 0.47 11.55
N SER A 257 -12.59 0.99 11.55
CA SER A 257 -11.38 0.16 11.59
C SER A 257 -11.15 -0.31 13.03
N TYR A 258 -10.44 -1.43 13.21
CA TYR A 258 -10.15 -1.99 14.52
C TYR A 258 -8.65 -2.09 14.75
N VAL A 259 -8.23 -2.01 16.02
CA VAL A 259 -6.92 -2.49 16.45
C VAL A 259 -7.12 -3.63 17.42
N ILE A 260 -6.40 -4.73 17.21
CA ILE A 260 -6.58 -5.98 17.93
C ILE A 260 -5.25 -6.48 18.48
N LYS A 261 -5.29 -7.06 19.67
CA LYS A 261 -4.20 -7.84 20.25
C LYS A 261 -4.74 -9.19 20.70
N SER A 262 -4.18 -10.27 20.15
CA SER A 262 -4.45 -11.64 20.61
C SER A 262 -3.40 -12.10 21.62
N CYS A 263 -3.53 -13.30 22.18
CA CYS A 263 -2.54 -13.86 23.10
C CYS A 263 -1.14 -13.99 22.47
N GLY A 264 -1.06 -14.53 21.25
CA GLY A 264 0.21 -14.87 20.59
C GLY A 264 0.66 -13.92 19.49
N SER A 265 -0.21 -13.02 19.01
CA SER A 265 0.15 -12.04 17.96
C SER A 265 0.55 -10.71 18.58
N ASP A 266 1.32 -9.91 17.85
CA ASP A 266 1.45 -8.49 18.14
C ASP A 266 0.15 -7.72 17.85
N PHE A 267 0.17 -6.41 18.02
CA PHE A 267 -0.96 -5.56 17.67
C PHE A 267 -1.17 -5.56 16.15
N GLN A 268 -2.41 -5.77 15.74
CA GLN A 268 -2.84 -5.81 14.35
C GLN A 268 -3.87 -4.71 14.09
N TYR A 269 -3.75 -4.05 12.96
CA TYR A 269 -4.68 -3.04 12.47
C TYR A 269 -5.57 -3.64 11.38
N TYR A 270 -6.87 -3.71 11.67
CA TYR A 270 -7.92 -4.18 10.78
C TYR A 270 -8.54 -2.96 10.13
N LYS A 271 -8.06 -2.62 8.94
CA LYS A 271 -8.54 -1.48 8.19
C LYS A 271 -9.87 -1.82 7.53
N ASN A 272 -10.90 -1.00 7.75
CA ASN A 272 -12.16 -1.14 7.06
C ASN A 272 -11.99 -0.91 5.54
N THR A 273 -12.37 -1.91 4.71
CA THR A 273 -12.25 -1.84 3.25
C THR A 273 -13.16 -0.78 2.62
N LEU A 274 -14.23 -0.38 3.31
CA LEU A 274 -15.14 0.67 2.85
C LEU A 274 -14.50 2.06 2.87
N LEU A 275 -13.39 2.23 3.60
CA LEU A 275 -12.65 3.49 3.63
C LEU A 275 -11.66 3.51 2.46
N ARG A 276 -11.76 4.55 1.62
CA ARG A 276 -10.81 4.77 0.51
C ARG A 276 -9.39 4.79 1.06
N SER A 277 -8.57 3.84 0.60
CA SER A 277 -7.18 3.71 1.02
C SER A 277 -6.39 4.98 0.65
N GLY A 278 -6.01 5.75 1.65
CA GLY A 278 -4.90 6.70 1.53
C GLY A 278 -3.57 5.96 1.43
N ARG A 279 -2.48 6.72 1.35
CA ARG A 279 -1.13 6.16 1.52
C ARG A 279 -1.05 5.50 2.91
N MET A 280 -0.72 4.21 2.96
CA MET A 280 -0.53 3.50 4.23
C MET A 280 0.69 4.05 4.97
N ALA A 281 0.60 4.04 6.31
CA ALA A 281 1.73 4.35 7.15
C ALA A 281 2.82 3.27 6.98
N ALA A 282 4.10 3.69 6.96
CA ALA A 282 5.23 2.80 6.68
C ALA A 282 5.46 1.73 7.76
N ASN A 283 4.84 1.87 8.93
CA ASN A 283 4.94 0.93 10.04
C ASN A 283 3.86 -0.17 10.01
N LEU A 284 3.06 -0.24 8.94
CA LEU A 284 2.02 -1.25 8.75
C LEU A 284 2.49 -2.25 7.69
N ILE A 285 2.61 -3.52 8.08
CA ILE A 285 2.96 -4.61 7.17
C ILE A 285 1.68 -5.36 6.83
N TYR A 286 1.37 -5.47 5.53
CA TYR A 286 0.21 -6.21 5.08
C TYR A 286 0.34 -7.69 5.47
N SER A 287 -0.73 -8.24 6.06
CA SER A 287 -0.79 -9.62 6.52
C SER A 287 -1.70 -10.44 5.63
N ARG A 288 -2.99 -10.06 5.54
CA ARG A 288 -4.03 -10.78 4.79
C ARG A 288 -5.29 -9.95 4.62
N ASP A 289 -6.18 -10.42 3.75
CA ASP A 289 -7.51 -9.87 3.56
C ASP A 289 -8.61 -10.73 4.21
N GLU A 290 -9.61 -10.04 4.75
CA GLU A 290 -10.90 -10.57 5.17
C GLU A 290 -12.02 -9.80 4.45
N ARG A 291 -13.24 -10.36 4.43
CA ARG A 291 -14.38 -9.82 3.65
C ARG A 291 -14.59 -8.30 3.81
N HIS A 292 -14.44 -7.77 5.02
CA HIS A 292 -14.66 -6.35 5.32
C HIS A 292 -13.40 -5.61 5.78
N PHE A 293 -12.27 -6.32 5.88
CA PHE A 293 -11.05 -5.78 6.47
C PHE A 293 -9.80 -6.18 5.71
N GLU A 294 -8.91 -5.22 5.51
CA GLU A 294 -7.50 -5.50 5.18
C GLU A 294 -6.72 -5.50 6.50
N ILE A 295 -5.99 -6.58 6.78
CA ILE A 295 -5.29 -6.76 8.06
C ILE A 295 -3.81 -6.43 7.87
N TYR A 296 -3.30 -5.59 8.75
CA TYR A 296 -1.92 -5.17 8.81
C TYR A 296 -1.33 -5.44 10.19
N ASP A 297 -0.12 -5.96 10.25
CA ASP A 297 0.65 -6.09 11.48
C ASP A 297 1.33 -4.76 11.81
N ILE A 298 1.38 -4.40 13.10
CA ILE A 298 2.06 -3.20 13.61
C ILE A 298 3.33 -3.61 14.38
N PRO A 299 4.45 -3.94 13.69
CA PRO A 299 5.65 -4.43 14.35
C PRO A 299 6.37 -3.37 15.18
N TYR A 300 6.25 -2.09 14.83
CA TYR A 300 6.95 -1.00 15.51
C TYR A 300 6.20 0.34 15.45
N GLY A 301 6.68 1.29 16.26
CA GLY A 301 6.16 2.65 16.32
C GLY A 301 4.92 2.78 17.20
N ASN A 302 4.07 3.77 16.90
CA ASN A 302 2.89 4.02 17.70
C ASN A 302 1.86 2.90 17.49
N GLY A 303 1.40 2.32 18.60
CA GLY A 303 0.41 1.25 18.60
C GLY A 303 0.97 -0.18 18.58
N SER A 304 2.28 -0.37 18.38
CA SER A 304 2.89 -1.72 18.36
C SER A 304 3.06 -2.36 19.74
N PHE A 305 3.14 -1.56 20.80
CA PHE A 305 3.43 -2.05 22.15
C PHE A 305 2.36 -1.65 23.16
N ALA A 306 2.11 -2.52 24.14
CA ALA A 306 1.13 -2.26 25.20
C ALA A 306 1.46 -0.99 26.01
N HIS A 307 2.74 -0.62 26.15
CA HIS A 307 3.13 0.61 26.85
C HIS A 307 2.68 1.88 26.12
N ASN A 308 2.61 1.86 24.78
CA ASN A 308 2.12 2.99 23.98
C ASN A 308 0.65 3.24 24.26
N TRP A 309 -0.12 2.15 24.36
CA TRP A 309 -1.52 2.21 24.74
C TRP A 309 -1.65 2.64 26.20
N ALA A 310 -1.00 1.99 27.16
CA ALA A 310 -1.13 2.30 28.58
C ALA A 310 -0.86 3.77 28.96
N LYS A 311 0.08 4.44 28.27
CA LYS A 311 0.45 5.83 28.54
C LYS A 311 -0.35 6.88 27.75
N SER A 312 -1.12 6.47 26.74
CA SER A 312 -1.81 7.40 25.86
C SER A 312 -3.31 7.45 26.12
N LYS A 313 -3.90 8.62 25.92
CA LYS A 313 -5.37 8.79 25.90
C LYS A 313 -5.98 8.32 24.58
N SER A 314 -5.21 8.41 23.50
CA SER A 314 -5.57 7.98 22.15
C SER A 314 -4.32 7.84 21.31
N LEU A 315 -4.34 6.95 20.32
CA LEU A 315 -3.26 6.81 19.34
C LEU A 315 -3.75 7.12 17.93
N LEU A 316 -2.85 7.67 17.12
CA LEU A 316 -3.07 7.90 15.71
C LEU A 316 -2.38 6.79 14.91
N ILE A 317 -3.16 5.99 14.19
CA ILE A 317 -2.68 4.91 13.32
C ILE A 317 -3.32 5.11 11.95
N ASN A 318 -2.51 5.21 10.90
CA ASN A 318 -2.98 5.39 9.52
C ASN A 318 -3.98 6.56 9.31
N ASN A 319 -3.73 7.72 9.93
CA ASN A 319 -4.64 8.88 9.92
C ASN A 319 -6.03 8.58 10.53
N GLU A 320 -6.11 7.62 11.44
CA GLU A 320 -7.27 7.32 12.26
C GLU A 320 -6.94 7.40 13.74
N TYR A 321 -7.82 8.06 14.49
CA TYR A 321 -7.69 8.14 15.94
C TYR A 321 -8.37 6.93 16.61
N PHE A 322 -7.63 6.31 17.52
CA PHE A 322 -8.07 5.21 18.36
C PHE A 322 -8.10 5.69 19.82
N PRO A 323 -9.28 6.00 20.37
CA PRO A 323 -9.42 6.34 21.78
C PRO A 323 -9.04 5.15 22.67
N ASN A 324 -8.33 5.41 23.76
CA ASN A 324 -7.76 4.38 24.60
C ASN A 324 -8.51 4.24 25.94
N LYS A 325 -9.84 4.08 25.89
CA LYS A 325 -10.63 3.87 27.12
C LYS A 325 -10.60 2.40 27.52
N ASN A 326 -10.48 2.12 28.82
CA ASN A 326 -10.54 0.75 29.38
C ASN A 326 -9.43 -0.22 28.92
N PHE A 327 -8.31 0.29 28.40
CA PHE A 327 -7.22 -0.56 27.92
C PHE A 327 -6.59 -1.42 29.03
N SER A 328 -6.20 -0.79 30.15
CA SER A 328 -5.50 -1.49 31.24
C SER A 328 -6.31 -2.68 31.75
N ASN A 329 -7.61 -2.49 32.00
CA ASN A 329 -8.49 -3.56 32.49
C ASN A 329 -8.65 -4.67 31.45
N SER A 330 -8.89 -4.31 30.19
CA SER A 330 -9.07 -5.29 29.10
C SER A 330 -7.78 -6.07 28.83
N PHE A 331 -6.63 -5.40 28.90
CA PHE A 331 -5.32 -6.02 28.70
C PHE A 331 -4.98 -6.98 29.85
N SER A 332 -5.21 -6.60 31.11
CA SER A 332 -5.05 -7.51 32.25
C SER A 332 -6.00 -8.71 32.15
N ALA A 333 -7.25 -8.50 31.75
CA ALA A 333 -8.21 -9.58 31.53
C ALA A 333 -7.76 -10.52 30.40
N LEU A 334 -7.23 -9.98 29.30
CA LEU A 334 -6.64 -10.81 28.24
C LEU A 334 -5.47 -11.64 28.76
N GLN A 335 -4.56 -11.04 29.54
CA GLN A 335 -3.44 -11.78 30.13
C GLN A 335 -3.90 -12.96 31.00
N GLN A 336 -5.00 -12.80 31.75
CA GLN A 336 -5.59 -13.90 32.52
C GLN A 336 -6.16 -15.02 31.64
N TYR A 337 -6.72 -14.70 30.46
CA TYR A 337 -7.22 -15.71 29.52
C TYR A 337 -6.11 -16.37 28.69
N CYS A 338 -4.92 -15.77 28.63
CA CYS A 338 -3.77 -16.28 27.88
C CYS A 338 -2.79 -17.12 28.72
N GLN A 339 -2.95 -17.13 30.04
CA GLN A 339 -2.26 -18.02 30.97
C GLN A 339 -2.98 -19.37 31.00
#